data_AF-A0A660KUZ9-F1
#
_entry.id   AF-A0A660KUZ9-F1
#
_cell.length_a   1.000
_cell.length_b   1.000
_cell.length_c   1.000
_cell.angle_alpha   90.00
_cell.angle_beta   90.00
_cell.angle_gamma   90.00
#
_symmetry.space_group_name_H-M   'P 1'
#
loop_
_entity.id
_entity.type
_entity.pdbx_description
1 polymer ?
#
loop_
_entity_poly.entity_id
_entity_poly.type
_entity_poly.pdbx_seq_one_letter_code
_entity_poly.pdbx_strand_id
1 'polypeptide(L)'
;MILLRGLVTRWLTDDPQPGLVEIQFDDVDGRAHRFVEKSAVIDSVGAVHPGADYPIAIGIACRPHDQRYRPDKDDPINSVDLSPWGVGDEGALYSVDREALAWAPPATYSDLSVVARQAVALVTFRRWRATVGLVAPELDALEQHLWRFATVVPETFDAWYEADGLMTLEPSDPLPARLRGAIESAGSDPGHVRSAIDALVEITYGGLFGGIQSGSSLEQLNTVVEFAARQGITPAPADPFIDSLWIDDDWGRPSATLVSQWRDVD
;
A
#
# COMPACT_ATOMS: atom_id res chain seq x y z
N MET A 1 7.40 3.01 -4.56
CA MET A 1 8.70 2.33 -4.62
C MET A 1 9.10 1.99 -3.21
N ILE A 2 9.41 0.72 -2.96
CA ILE A 2 9.83 0.24 -1.65
C ILE A 2 11.37 0.28 -1.55
N LEU A 3 11.84 0.58 -0.35
CA LEU A 3 13.23 0.62 0.06
C LEU A 3 13.48 -0.50 1.07
N LEU A 4 14.56 -1.23 0.88
CA LEU A 4 15.15 -2.13 1.86
C LEU A 4 16.16 -1.34 2.72
N ARG A 5 16.04 -1.42 4.04
CA ARG A 5 16.99 -0.80 4.96
C ARG A 5 18.35 -1.51 4.88
N GLY A 6 19.41 -0.71 4.77
CA GLY A 6 20.78 -1.22 4.71
C GLY A 6 21.80 -0.21 5.27
N LEU A 7 23.06 -0.57 5.13
CA LEU A 7 24.20 0.20 5.61
C LEU A 7 25.23 0.34 4.49
N VAL A 8 25.73 1.56 4.24
CA VAL A 8 27.03 1.73 3.58
C VAL A 8 28.11 1.51 4.63
N THR A 9 28.99 0.55 4.39
CA THR A 9 30.00 0.12 5.37
C THR A 9 31.35 0.77 5.15
N ARG A 10 31.66 1.18 3.91
CA ARG A 10 32.90 1.91 3.55
C ARG A 10 32.87 2.46 2.13
N TRP A 11 33.71 3.48 1.90
CA TRP A 11 34.14 3.92 0.57
C TRP A 11 35.22 2.98 0.02
N LEU A 12 35.11 2.59 -1.27
CA LEU A 12 36.06 1.66 -1.89
C LEU A 12 37.04 2.38 -2.83
N THR A 13 36.53 3.22 -3.72
CA THR A 13 37.34 3.88 -4.76
C THR A 13 36.59 5.08 -5.33
N ASP A 14 37.31 6.09 -5.80
CA ASP A 14 36.76 7.24 -6.54
C ASP A 14 36.57 6.93 -8.04
N ASP A 15 37.18 5.86 -8.56
CA ASP A 15 37.16 5.47 -9.98
C ASP A 15 36.44 4.10 -10.14
N PRO A 16 35.38 4.00 -10.96
CA PRO A 16 34.76 5.06 -11.78
C PRO A 16 34.06 6.13 -10.94
N GLN A 17 34.16 7.39 -11.37
CA GLN A 17 33.36 8.49 -10.83
C GLN A 17 31.87 8.16 -10.97
N PRO A 18 31.03 8.42 -9.94
CA PRO A 18 31.25 9.25 -8.74
C PRO A 18 31.81 8.50 -7.51
N GLY A 19 32.42 7.34 -7.72
CA GLY A 19 32.99 6.48 -6.68
C GLY A 19 32.08 5.30 -6.32
N LEU A 20 32.69 4.27 -5.75
CA LEU A 20 32.06 3.01 -5.37
C LEU A 20 32.08 2.82 -3.87
N VAL A 21 30.99 2.25 -3.36
CA VAL A 21 30.81 1.97 -1.93
C VAL A 21 30.38 0.53 -1.69
N GLU A 22 30.73 -0.01 -0.53
CA GLU A 22 30.28 -1.33 -0.09
C GLU A 22 29.03 -1.21 0.76
N ILE A 23 27.98 -1.92 0.37
CA ILE A 23 26.67 -1.91 1.04
C ILE A 23 26.45 -3.26 1.70
N GLN A 24 25.80 -3.24 2.87
CA GLN A 24 25.39 -4.44 3.60
C GLN A 24 23.94 -4.32 4.07
N PHE A 25 23.21 -5.44 4.02
CA PHE A 25 21.96 -5.63 4.74
C PHE A 25 21.88 -7.08 5.23
N ASP A 26 21.01 -7.35 6.20
CA ASP A 26 20.78 -8.70 6.71
C ASP A 26 19.45 -9.22 6.15
N ASP A 27 19.44 -10.48 5.73
CA ASP A 27 18.19 -11.17 5.40
C ASP A 27 17.48 -11.67 6.67
N VAL A 28 16.28 -12.19 6.48
CA VAL A 28 15.43 -12.70 7.55
C VAL A 28 16.02 -13.87 8.36
N ASP A 29 17.02 -14.57 7.80
CA ASP A 29 17.72 -15.66 8.49
C ASP A 29 19.00 -15.15 9.18
N GLY A 30 19.20 -13.82 9.22
CA GLY A 30 20.34 -13.16 9.84
C GLY A 30 21.62 -13.26 9.01
N ARG A 31 21.54 -13.64 7.73
CA ARG A 31 22.69 -13.68 6.85
C ARG A 31 22.94 -12.29 6.26
N ALA A 32 24.15 -11.79 6.51
CA ALA A 32 24.63 -10.55 5.91
C ALA A 32 24.93 -10.73 4.42
N HIS A 33 24.29 -9.92 3.59
CA HIS A 33 24.55 -9.80 2.15
C HIS A 33 25.33 -8.52 1.87
N ARG A 34 26.26 -8.56 0.91
CA ARG A 34 27.08 -7.42 0.53
C ARG A 34 27.15 -7.27 -0.97
N PHE A 35 27.10 -6.02 -1.44
CA PHE A 35 27.31 -5.68 -2.84
C PHE A 35 27.99 -4.31 -2.96
N VAL A 36 28.42 -3.99 -4.18
CA VAL A 36 29.10 -2.73 -4.50
C VAL A 36 28.26 -1.95 -5.49
N GLU A 37 28.06 -0.66 -5.22
CA GLU A 37 27.30 0.24 -6.10
C GLU A 37 27.93 1.65 -6.07
N LYS A 38 27.57 2.45 -7.07
CA LYS A 38 27.94 3.86 -7.17
C LYS A 38 27.33 4.66 -6.03
N SER A 39 28.14 5.51 -5.41
CA SER A 39 27.71 6.43 -4.34
C SER A 39 26.46 7.23 -4.72
N ALA A 40 26.45 7.82 -5.93
CA ALA A 40 25.34 8.65 -6.42
C ALA A 40 24.04 7.90 -6.73
N VAL A 41 24.07 6.58 -6.80
CA VAL A 41 22.85 5.76 -6.94
C VAL A 41 22.15 5.62 -5.59
N ILE A 42 22.94 5.49 -4.53
CA ILE A 42 22.47 5.13 -3.19
C ILE A 42 22.14 6.36 -2.36
N ASP A 43 22.84 7.46 -2.61
CA ASP A 43 22.72 8.67 -1.83
C ASP A 43 22.61 9.90 -2.74
N SER A 44 21.42 10.50 -2.71
CA SER A 44 21.11 11.74 -3.42
C SER A 44 21.38 13.00 -2.60
N VAL A 45 21.62 12.87 -1.29
CA VAL A 45 21.83 14.00 -0.37
C VAL A 45 23.31 14.29 -0.09
N GLY A 46 24.22 13.38 -0.48
CA GLY A 46 25.68 13.59 -0.42
C GLY A 46 26.31 13.31 0.95
N ALA A 47 25.63 12.56 1.80
CA ALA A 47 26.16 12.00 3.05
C ALA A 47 27.27 10.95 2.82
N VAL A 48 27.26 10.26 1.69
CA VAL A 48 28.18 9.20 1.33
C VAL A 48 29.32 9.76 0.49
N HIS A 49 30.48 9.95 1.14
CA HIS A 49 31.69 10.50 0.50
C HIS A 49 32.97 9.90 1.14
N PRO A 50 34.15 10.01 0.50
CA PRO A 50 35.38 9.34 0.96
C PRO A 50 35.83 9.66 2.39
N GLY A 51 35.41 10.80 2.93
CA GLY A 51 35.77 11.29 4.26
C GLY A 51 34.65 11.19 5.29
N ALA A 52 33.56 10.47 4.99
CA ALA A 52 32.44 10.28 5.91
C ALA A 52 32.77 9.25 7.00
N ASP A 53 32.06 9.33 8.13
CA ASP A 53 32.13 8.32 9.19
C ASP A 53 31.17 7.16 8.87
N TYR A 54 31.73 5.97 8.65
CA TYR A 54 30.97 4.75 8.34
C TYR A 54 30.79 3.87 9.60
N PRO A 55 29.70 3.07 9.71
CA PRO A 55 28.66 2.83 8.70
C PRO A 55 27.56 3.91 8.65
N ILE A 56 26.97 4.11 7.46
CA ILE A 56 25.90 5.07 7.20
C ILE A 56 24.62 4.32 6.83
N ALA A 57 23.51 4.60 7.53
CA ALA A 57 22.21 4.01 7.22
C ALA A 57 21.63 4.56 5.91
N ILE A 58 21.09 3.68 5.09
CA ILE A 58 20.53 3.98 3.76
C ILE A 58 19.26 3.19 3.48
N GLY A 59 18.50 3.64 2.48
CA GLY A 59 17.45 2.86 1.84
C GLY A 59 17.91 2.39 0.46
N ILE A 60 17.82 1.09 0.21
CA ILE A 60 18.18 0.45 -1.05
C ILE A 60 16.89 0.24 -1.83
N ALA A 61 16.76 0.85 -3.00
CA ALA A 61 15.60 0.63 -3.85
C ALA A 61 15.45 -0.86 -4.18
N CYS A 62 14.26 -1.40 -3.98
CA CYS A 62 13.97 -2.80 -4.26
C CYS A 62 12.59 -2.98 -4.87
N ARG A 63 12.44 -4.05 -5.64
CA ARG A 63 11.16 -4.48 -6.20
C ARG A 63 10.66 -5.70 -5.43
N PRO A 64 9.47 -5.65 -4.82
CA PRO A 64 8.82 -6.85 -4.30
C PRO A 64 8.60 -7.90 -5.40
N HIS A 65 8.83 -9.17 -5.09
CA HIS A 65 8.76 -10.28 -6.04
C HIS A 65 7.73 -11.34 -5.66
N ASP A 66 7.76 -11.81 -4.41
CA ASP A 66 6.83 -12.81 -3.87
C ASP A 66 6.70 -12.62 -2.36
N GLN A 67 5.61 -13.11 -1.76
CA GLN A 67 5.40 -13.08 -0.33
C GLN A 67 5.04 -14.49 0.15
N ARG A 68 5.74 -14.94 1.19
CA ARG A 68 5.56 -16.27 1.78
C ARG A 68 5.23 -16.14 3.24
N TYR A 69 4.33 -16.97 3.71
CA TYR A 69 3.97 -17.02 5.11
C TYR A 69 4.83 -18.05 5.85
N ARG A 70 5.40 -17.66 7.00
CA ARG A 70 6.17 -18.55 7.88
C ARG A 70 5.27 -19.04 9.03
N PRO A 71 4.77 -20.30 9.00
CA PRO A 71 3.76 -20.75 9.96
C PRO A 71 4.25 -20.83 11.41
N ASP A 72 5.56 -20.95 11.60
CA ASP A 72 6.23 -21.02 12.90
C ASP A 72 6.32 -19.66 13.61
N LYS A 73 6.29 -18.57 12.85
CA LYS A 73 6.40 -17.19 13.37
C LYS A 73 5.13 -16.35 13.21
N ASP A 74 4.12 -16.86 12.49
CA ASP A 74 2.91 -16.12 12.13
C ASP A 74 3.22 -14.79 11.42
N ASP A 75 4.23 -14.79 10.55
CA ASP A 75 4.81 -13.57 9.97
C ASP A 75 4.99 -13.71 8.44
N PRO A 76 4.55 -12.72 7.63
CA PRO A 76 4.88 -12.66 6.21
C PRO A 76 6.36 -12.32 5.97
N ILE A 77 6.98 -13.09 5.07
CA ILE A 77 8.31 -12.81 4.53
C ILE A 77 8.14 -12.26 3.12
N ASN A 78 8.80 -11.15 2.84
CA ASN A 78 8.83 -10.59 1.50
C ASN A 78 10.11 -11.05 0.79
N SER A 79 9.97 -11.50 -0.44
CA SER A 79 11.09 -11.71 -1.35
C SER A 79 11.25 -10.47 -2.20
N VAL A 80 12.43 -9.84 -2.18
CA VAL A 80 12.72 -8.63 -2.95
C VAL A 80 13.87 -8.84 -3.93
N ASP A 81 13.76 -8.17 -5.06
CA ASP A 81 14.81 -8.02 -6.06
C ASP A 81 15.45 -6.64 -5.89
N LEU A 82 16.78 -6.60 -5.85
CA LEU A 82 17.55 -5.35 -5.76
C LEU A 82 17.99 -4.83 -7.14
N SER A 83 17.68 -5.55 -8.22
CA SER A 83 18.01 -5.14 -9.58
C SER A 83 17.39 -3.79 -9.94
N PRO A 84 18.15 -2.87 -10.57
CA PRO A 84 19.50 -3.03 -11.13
C PRO A 84 20.66 -2.77 -10.16
N TRP A 85 20.38 -2.49 -8.89
CA TRP A 85 21.30 -1.90 -7.92
C TRP A 85 22.23 -2.90 -7.20
N GLY A 86 22.04 -4.20 -7.45
CA GLY A 86 22.87 -5.30 -6.92
C GLY A 86 23.73 -5.93 -8.02
N VAL A 87 24.81 -5.26 -8.44
CA VAL A 87 25.72 -5.82 -9.45
C VAL A 87 26.47 -7.01 -8.85
N GLY A 88 26.12 -8.22 -9.28
CA GLY A 88 26.80 -9.46 -8.86
C GLY A 88 25.92 -10.70 -8.95
N ASP A 89 24.61 -10.56 -8.74
CA ASP A 89 23.65 -11.67 -8.81
C ASP A 89 22.39 -11.23 -9.58
N GLU A 90 22.49 -11.18 -10.90
CA GLU A 90 21.31 -10.95 -11.75
C GLU A 90 20.24 -12.00 -11.46
N GLY A 91 19.05 -11.56 -11.03
CA GLY A 91 17.95 -12.44 -10.64
C GLY A 91 18.03 -12.99 -9.21
N ALA A 92 18.95 -12.52 -8.36
CA ALA A 92 18.89 -12.85 -6.93
C ALA A 92 17.64 -12.29 -6.26
N LEU A 93 17.10 -13.10 -5.37
CA LEU A 93 15.95 -12.77 -4.54
C LEU A 93 16.34 -12.88 -3.08
N TYR A 94 16.04 -11.83 -2.32
CA TYR A 94 16.39 -11.73 -0.91
C TYR A 94 15.13 -11.79 -0.06
N SER A 95 15.12 -12.70 0.91
CA SER A 95 14.02 -12.84 1.86
C SER A 95 14.21 -11.85 3.01
N VAL A 96 13.27 -10.94 3.21
CA VAL A 96 13.38 -9.85 4.18
C VAL A 96 12.11 -9.72 5.00
N ASP A 97 12.28 -9.34 6.27
CA ASP A 97 11.17 -9.01 7.15
C ASP A 97 10.49 -7.71 6.72
N ARG A 98 9.20 -7.59 7.02
CA ARG A 98 8.45 -6.34 6.80
C ARG A 98 9.12 -5.13 7.46
N GLU A 99 9.70 -5.28 8.64
CA GLU A 99 10.34 -4.18 9.38
C GLU A 99 11.61 -3.64 8.68
N ALA A 100 12.20 -4.42 7.78
CA ALA A 100 13.31 -4.00 6.95
C ALA A 100 12.86 -3.17 5.74
N LEU A 101 11.56 -3.15 5.41
CA LEU A 101 11.01 -2.41 4.29
C LEU A 101 10.48 -1.04 4.71
N ALA A 102 10.58 -0.07 3.80
CA ALA A 102 10.03 1.27 3.95
C ALA A 102 9.60 1.82 2.59
N TRP A 103 8.79 2.88 2.56
CA TRP A 103 8.42 3.55 1.30
C TRP A 103 9.38 4.68 0.93
N ALA A 104 9.73 4.76 -0.35
CA ALA A 104 10.36 5.94 -0.93
C ALA A 104 9.28 6.98 -1.28
N PRO A 105 9.39 8.24 -0.80
CA PRO A 105 8.53 9.31 -1.27
C PRO A 105 8.77 9.58 -2.77
N PRO A 106 7.75 9.99 -3.55
CA PRO A 106 6.35 10.24 -3.14
C PRO A 106 5.43 9.01 -3.26
N ALA A 107 5.94 7.86 -3.70
CA ALA A 107 5.12 6.72 -4.11
C ALA A 107 4.91 5.73 -2.94
N THR A 108 3.80 5.90 -2.22
CA THR A 108 3.47 5.12 -1.00
C THR A 108 2.44 4.01 -1.22
N TYR A 109 1.65 4.04 -2.30
CA TYR A 109 0.55 3.07 -2.51
C TYR A 109 0.67 2.23 -3.79
N SER A 110 1.63 2.55 -4.67
CA SER A 110 1.78 1.89 -5.97
C SER A 110 2.11 0.41 -5.86
N ASP A 111 2.78 0.02 -4.78
CA ASP A 111 3.23 -1.36 -4.61
C ASP A 111 2.29 -2.15 -3.69
N LEU A 112 1.21 -1.54 -3.19
CA LEU A 112 0.15 -2.21 -2.42
C LEU A 112 -0.76 -3.03 -3.33
N SER A 113 -1.26 -4.16 -2.82
CA SER A 113 -2.28 -4.97 -3.46
C SER A 113 -3.62 -4.23 -3.60
N VAL A 114 -4.55 -4.77 -4.39
CA VAL A 114 -5.89 -4.17 -4.53
C VAL A 114 -6.63 -4.15 -3.19
N VAL A 115 -6.56 -5.23 -2.42
CA VAL A 115 -7.19 -5.34 -1.09
C VAL A 115 -6.55 -4.36 -0.10
N ALA A 116 -5.23 -4.18 -0.13
CA ALA A 116 -4.56 -3.17 0.71
C ALA A 116 -4.96 -1.74 0.32
N ARG A 117 -5.07 -1.43 -0.98
CA ARG A 117 -5.55 -0.12 -1.45
C ARG A 117 -7.01 0.13 -1.05
N GLN A 118 -7.87 -0.88 -1.12
CA GLN A 118 -9.23 -0.80 -0.60
C GLN A 118 -9.23 -0.47 0.89
N ALA A 119 -8.37 -1.12 1.68
CA ALA A 119 -8.23 -0.88 3.11
C ALA A 119 -7.78 0.55 3.43
N VAL A 120 -6.75 1.07 2.73
CA VAL A 120 -6.31 2.48 2.83
C VAL A 120 -7.45 3.44 2.50
N ALA A 121 -8.20 3.17 1.42
CA ALA A 121 -9.31 4.02 1.00
C ALA A 121 -10.45 4.03 2.05
N LEU A 122 -10.80 2.87 2.61
CA LEU A 122 -11.83 2.74 3.65
C LEU A 122 -11.44 3.49 4.93
N VAL A 123 -10.21 3.34 5.40
CA VAL A 123 -9.71 4.07 6.59
C VAL A 123 -9.72 5.58 6.32
N THR A 124 -9.20 6.00 5.16
CA THR A 124 -9.17 7.42 4.76
C THR A 124 -10.58 8.02 4.70
N PHE A 125 -11.52 7.30 4.09
CA PHE A 125 -12.91 7.74 3.99
C PHE A 125 -13.60 7.79 5.36
N ARG A 126 -13.37 6.80 6.24
CA ARG A 126 -13.88 6.79 7.62
C ARG A 126 -13.39 8.00 8.41
N ARG A 127 -12.10 8.34 8.35
CA ARG A 127 -11.53 9.55 8.99
C ARG A 127 -12.19 10.82 8.51
N TRP A 128 -12.39 10.93 7.19
CA TRP A 128 -13.10 12.06 6.60
C TRP A 128 -14.53 12.15 7.16
N ARG A 129 -15.30 11.04 7.14
CA ARG A 129 -16.67 10.99 7.68
C ARG A 129 -16.73 11.45 9.14
N ALA A 130 -15.82 10.94 9.97
CA ALA A 130 -15.74 11.31 11.37
C ALA A 130 -15.44 12.81 11.55
N THR A 131 -14.56 13.38 10.72
CA THR A 131 -14.17 14.79 10.81
C THR A 131 -15.29 15.74 10.39
N VAL A 132 -16.04 15.42 9.34
CA VAL A 132 -17.18 16.25 8.89
C VAL A 132 -18.47 15.93 9.65
N GLY A 133 -18.46 14.96 10.56
CA GLY A 133 -19.64 14.53 11.32
C GLY A 133 -20.70 13.83 10.47
N LEU A 134 -20.31 13.21 9.34
CA LEU A 134 -21.24 12.47 8.47
C LEU A 134 -21.52 11.09 9.03
N VAL A 135 -22.66 10.96 9.72
CA VAL A 135 -23.16 9.69 10.25
C VAL A 135 -24.34 9.22 9.39
N ALA A 136 -24.15 8.11 8.68
CA ALA A 136 -25.16 7.52 7.81
C ALA A 136 -25.04 5.98 7.83
N PRO A 137 -26.07 5.23 8.29
CA PRO A 137 -26.04 3.78 8.34
C PRO A 137 -25.72 3.11 6.99
N GLU A 138 -26.13 3.74 5.89
CA GLU A 138 -25.85 3.27 4.53
C GLU A 138 -24.33 3.24 4.25
N LEU A 139 -23.57 4.23 4.72
CA LEU A 139 -22.12 4.27 4.55
C LEU A 139 -21.42 3.27 5.47
N ASP A 140 -21.95 3.03 6.68
CA ASP A 140 -21.43 2.01 7.58
C ASP A 140 -21.66 0.59 7.02
N ALA A 141 -22.81 0.36 6.39
CA ALA A 141 -23.10 -0.89 5.69
C ALA A 141 -22.14 -1.11 4.52
N LEU A 142 -21.97 -0.11 3.65
CA LEU A 142 -21.02 -0.17 2.54
C LEU A 142 -19.60 -0.45 3.00
N GLU A 143 -19.15 0.26 4.04
CA GLU A 143 -17.80 0.06 4.57
C GLU A 143 -17.61 -1.38 5.09
N GLN A 144 -18.59 -1.90 5.85
CA GLN A 144 -18.55 -3.28 6.32
C GLN A 144 -18.58 -4.28 5.17
N HIS A 145 -19.36 -4.03 4.13
CA HIS A 145 -19.44 -4.84 2.92
C HIS A 145 -18.10 -4.93 2.19
N LEU A 146 -17.46 -3.78 1.93
CA LEU A 146 -16.16 -3.72 1.27
C LEU A 146 -15.03 -4.33 2.12
N TRP A 147 -15.08 -4.19 3.45
CA TRP A 147 -14.12 -4.89 4.33
C TRP A 147 -14.25 -6.41 4.28
N ARG A 148 -15.47 -6.95 4.10
CA ARG A 148 -15.67 -8.41 4.04
C ARG A 148 -14.99 -9.03 2.83
N PHE A 149 -14.87 -8.29 1.72
CA PHE A 149 -14.26 -8.76 0.48
C PHE A 149 -12.88 -9.41 0.70
N ALA A 150 -12.05 -8.83 1.58
CA ALA A 150 -10.72 -9.34 1.90
C ALA A 150 -10.69 -10.79 2.42
N THR A 151 -11.84 -11.33 2.83
CA THR A 151 -12.02 -12.68 3.37
C THR A 151 -13.01 -13.52 2.57
N VAL A 152 -13.52 -13.01 1.45
CA VAL A 152 -14.47 -13.73 0.59
C VAL A 152 -13.75 -14.87 -0.13
N VAL A 153 -14.32 -16.06 0.00
CA VAL A 153 -13.95 -17.26 -0.75
C VAL A 153 -15.06 -17.62 -1.76
N PRO A 154 -14.79 -18.44 -2.78
CA PRO A 154 -15.78 -18.78 -3.82
C PRO A 154 -17.13 -19.23 -3.26
N GLU A 155 -17.13 -19.99 -2.16
CA GLU A 155 -18.35 -20.51 -1.52
C GLU A 155 -19.20 -19.42 -0.85
N THR A 156 -18.59 -18.28 -0.53
CA THR A 156 -19.24 -17.14 0.14
C THR A 156 -19.50 -15.96 -0.81
N PHE A 157 -19.03 -16.05 -2.05
CA PHE A 157 -19.05 -14.93 -2.99
C PHE A 157 -20.48 -14.44 -3.28
N ASP A 158 -21.39 -15.33 -3.66
CA ASP A 158 -22.77 -14.94 -4.02
C ASP A 158 -23.49 -14.26 -2.84
N ALA A 159 -23.32 -14.80 -1.63
CA ALA A 159 -23.92 -14.24 -0.44
C ALA A 159 -23.35 -12.86 -0.09
N TRP A 160 -22.05 -12.63 -0.35
CA TRP A 160 -21.44 -11.32 -0.20
C TRP A 160 -21.93 -10.36 -1.28
N TYR A 161 -21.87 -10.76 -2.55
CA TYR A 161 -22.18 -9.92 -3.71
C TYR A 161 -23.59 -9.33 -3.65
N GLU A 162 -24.57 -10.10 -3.20
CA GLU A 162 -25.98 -9.69 -3.08
C GLU A 162 -26.31 -8.93 -1.77
N ALA A 163 -25.34 -8.71 -0.88
CA ALA A 163 -25.60 -8.23 0.48
C ALA A 163 -25.82 -6.71 0.62
N ASP A 164 -25.33 -5.89 -0.31
CA ASP A 164 -25.32 -4.43 -0.17
C ASP A 164 -26.07 -3.72 -1.31
N GLY A 165 -27.06 -2.91 -0.94
CA GLY A 165 -27.93 -2.22 -1.90
C GLY A 165 -27.36 -0.93 -2.50
N LEU A 166 -26.25 -0.39 -1.98
CA LEU A 166 -25.57 0.74 -2.64
C LEU A 166 -24.83 0.28 -3.90
N MET A 167 -24.49 -1.00 -3.97
CA MET A 167 -23.86 -1.61 -5.15
C MET A 167 -24.76 -1.63 -6.38
N THR A 168 -26.07 -1.56 -6.20
CA THR A 168 -27.04 -1.62 -7.30
C THR A 168 -27.42 -0.23 -7.83
N LEU A 169 -26.84 0.85 -7.29
CA LEU A 169 -27.14 2.20 -7.75
C LEU A 169 -26.45 2.48 -9.07
N GLU A 170 -27.23 2.85 -10.09
CA GLU A 170 -26.66 3.38 -11.32
C GLU A 170 -26.05 4.78 -11.09
N PRO A 171 -25.11 5.23 -11.94
CA PRO A 171 -24.52 6.57 -11.82
C PRO A 171 -25.54 7.71 -11.81
N SER A 172 -26.66 7.54 -12.52
CA SER A 172 -27.76 8.52 -12.55
C SER A 172 -28.74 8.40 -11.38
N ASP A 173 -28.67 7.33 -10.59
CA ASP A 173 -29.62 7.13 -9.52
C ASP A 173 -29.38 8.12 -8.38
N PRO A 174 -30.45 8.70 -7.81
CA PRO A 174 -30.30 9.53 -6.63
C PRO A 174 -29.81 8.70 -5.46
N LEU A 175 -28.89 9.26 -4.66
CA LEU A 175 -28.53 8.67 -3.37
C LEU A 175 -29.78 8.49 -2.48
N PRO A 176 -29.82 7.46 -1.62
CA PRO A 176 -30.92 7.25 -0.68
C PRO A 176 -31.26 8.53 0.09
N ALA A 177 -32.56 8.80 0.27
CA ALA A 177 -33.02 10.08 0.83
C ALA A 177 -32.42 10.37 2.23
N ARG A 178 -32.21 9.34 3.05
CA ARG A 178 -31.56 9.46 4.36
C ARG A 178 -30.10 9.87 4.24
N LEU A 179 -29.36 9.21 3.35
CA LEU A 179 -27.96 9.57 3.05
C LEU A 179 -27.85 11.00 2.52
N ARG A 180 -28.74 11.43 1.60
CA ARG A 180 -28.76 12.82 1.12
C ARG A 180 -28.98 13.82 2.25
N GLY A 181 -29.96 13.57 3.12
CA GLY A 181 -30.20 14.44 4.28
C GLY A 181 -29.03 14.50 5.25
N ALA A 182 -28.30 13.39 5.43
CA ALA A 182 -27.09 13.34 6.25
C ALA A 182 -25.94 14.14 5.62
N ILE A 183 -25.72 14.01 4.31
CA ILE A 183 -24.72 14.77 3.54
C ILE A 183 -25.00 16.27 3.63
N GLU A 184 -26.24 16.68 3.39
CA GLU A 184 -26.68 18.08 3.51
C GLU A 184 -26.46 18.62 4.93
N SER A 185 -26.79 17.82 5.96
CA SER A 185 -26.59 18.20 7.37
C SER A 185 -25.11 18.34 7.74
N ALA A 186 -24.24 17.53 7.13
CA ALA A 186 -22.79 17.61 7.29
C ALA A 186 -22.15 18.74 6.44
N GLY A 187 -22.94 19.51 5.69
CA GLY A 187 -22.44 20.58 4.83
C GLY A 187 -21.54 20.10 3.68
N SER A 188 -21.67 18.82 3.29
CA SER A 188 -20.86 18.20 2.26
C SER A 188 -21.55 18.26 0.89
N ASP A 189 -20.77 18.30 -0.19
CA ASP A 189 -21.31 18.28 -1.55
C ASP A 189 -21.75 16.86 -1.95
N PRO A 190 -23.02 16.62 -2.32
CA PRO A 190 -23.50 15.28 -2.69
C PRO A 190 -22.80 14.66 -3.88
N GLY A 191 -22.35 15.46 -4.85
CA GLY A 191 -21.62 14.98 -6.02
C GLY A 191 -20.25 14.43 -5.62
N HIS A 192 -19.50 15.17 -4.81
CA HIS A 192 -18.21 14.73 -4.29
C HIS A 192 -18.32 13.49 -3.41
N VAL A 193 -19.35 13.41 -2.54
CA VAL A 193 -19.57 12.21 -1.71
C VAL A 193 -19.91 11.01 -2.59
N ARG A 194 -20.74 11.18 -3.63
CA ARG A 194 -20.99 10.12 -4.61
C ARG A 194 -19.71 9.67 -5.31
N SER A 195 -18.87 10.59 -5.81
CA SER A 195 -17.60 10.23 -6.45
C SER A 195 -16.67 9.44 -5.53
N ALA A 196 -16.63 9.76 -4.22
CA ALA A 196 -15.85 9.00 -3.25
C ALA A 196 -16.43 7.59 -3.01
N ILE A 197 -17.76 7.45 -2.95
CA ILE A 197 -18.44 6.15 -2.86
C ILE A 197 -18.16 5.31 -4.11
N ASP A 198 -18.32 5.90 -5.29
CA ASP A 198 -18.07 5.23 -6.57
C ASP A 198 -16.61 4.76 -6.64
N ALA A 199 -15.65 5.60 -6.23
CA ALA A 199 -14.24 5.22 -6.19
C ALA A 199 -13.95 4.07 -5.20
N LEU A 200 -14.56 4.08 -4.00
CA LEU A 200 -14.44 2.98 -3.05
C LEU A 200 -14.96 1.66 -3.61
N VAL A 201 -16.06 1.73 -4.36
CA VAL A 201 -16.68 0.58 -5.02
C VAL A 201 -15.79 0.07 -6.15
N GLU A 202 -15.31 0.96 -7.03
CA GLU A 202 -14.54 0.61 -8.22
C GLU A 202 -13.19 -0.04 -7.91
N ILE A 203 -12.56 0.26 -6.76
CA ILE A 203 -11.33 -0.45 -6.34
C ILE A 203 -11.56 -1.98 -6.31
N THR A 204 -12.71 -2.42 -5.78
CA THR A 204 -13.06 -3.85 -5.70
C THR A 204 -13.83 -4.30 -6.95
N TYR A 205 -14.92 -3.63 -7.30
CA TYR A 205 -15.84 -4.12 -8.33
C TYR A 205 -15.31 -3.94 -9.75
N GLY A 206 -14.51 -2.90 -10.00
CA GLY A 206 -13.84 -2.70 -11.28
C GLY A 206 -12.92 -3.88 -11.62
N GLY A 207 -12.20 -4.41 -10.62
CA GLY A 207 -11.37 -5.60 -10.79
C GLY A 207 -12.16 -6.90 -10.98
N LEU A 208 -13.35 -7.02 -10.37
CA LEU A 208 -14.20 -8.22 -10.46
C LEU A 208 -14.76 -8.42 -11.88
N PHE A 209 -15.15 -7.34 -12.54
CA PHE A 209 -15.83 -7.41 -13.84
C PHE A 209 -14.97 -6.92 -15.01
N GLY A 210 -13.99 -6.05 -14.77
CA GLY A 210 -13.05 -5.52 -15.76
C GLY A 210 -11.71 -6.27 -15.81
N GLY A 211 -11.48 -7.20 -14.87
CA GLY A 211 -10.19 -7.84 -14.65
C GLY A 211 -9.30 -7.04 -13.69
N ILE A 212 -8.47 -7.75 -12.92
CA ILE A 212 -7.64 -7.15 -11.88
C ILE A 212 -6.56 -6.27 -12.53
N GLN A 213 -6.58 -4.97 -12.23
CA GLN A 213 -5.64 -4.01 -12.78
C GLN A 213 -5.06 -3.10 -11.70
N SER A 214 -3.73 -3.14 -11.56
CA SER A 214 -3.01 -2.30 -10.60
C SER A 214 -3.24 -0.80 -10.85
N GLY A 215 -3.21 -0.36 -12.11
CA GLY A 215 -3.37 1.06 -12.44
C GLY A 215 -4.74 1.62 -12.03
N SER A 216 -5.81 0.89 -12.35
CA SER A 216 -7.18 1.32 -12.08
C SER A 216 -7.47 1.43 -10.58
N SER A 217 -7.13 0.40 -9.79
CA SER A 217 -7.32 0.46 -8.32
C SER A 217 -6.51 1.58 -7.65
N LEU A 218 -5.32 1.89 -8.16
CA LEU A 218 -4.52 3.02 -7.67
C LEU A 218 -5.16 4.37 -8.02
N GLU A 219 -5.70 4.52 -9.23
CA GLU A 219 -6.43 5.72 -9.65
C GLU A 219 -7.65 5.98 -8.76
N GLN A 220 -8.42 4.93 -8.45
CA GLN A 220 -9.58 5.05 -7.57
C GLN A 220 -9.19 5.37 -6.12
N LEU A 221 -8.11 4.78 -5.60
CA LEU A 221 -7.56 5.19 -4.31
C LEU A 221 -7.18 6.67 -4.31
N ASN A 222 -6.51 7.16 -5.36
CA ASN A 222 -6.14 8.57 -5.47
C ASN A 222 -7.36 9.48 -5.47
N THR A 223 -8.47 9.09 -6.11
CA THR A 223 -9.74 9.83 -6.05
C THR A 223 -10.23 10.01 -4.61
N VAL A 224 -10.17 8.95 -3.78
CA VAL A 224 -10.55 9.03 -2.35
C VAL A 224 -9.58 9.90 -1.56
N VAL A 225 -8.27 9.78 -1.81
CA VAL A 225 -7.23 10.59 -1.16
C VAL A 225 -7.40 12.08 -1.47
N GLU A 226 -7.59 12.44 -2.75
CA GLU A 226 -7.80 13.82 -3.17
C GLU A 226 -9.09 14.40 -2.59
N PHE A 227 -10.16 13.59 -2.57
CA PHE A 227 -11.42 13.96 -1.94
C PHE A 227 -11.24 14.31 -0.45
N ALA A 228 -10.56 13.45 0.32
CA ALA A 228 -10.30 13.68 1.74
C ALA A 228 -9.36 14.88 1.96
N ALA A 229 -8.32 15.03 1.13
CA ALA A 229 -7.34 16.10 1.21
C ALA A 229 -7.96 17.50 1.03
N ARG A 230 -9.04 17.64 0.24
CA ARG A 230 -9.80 18.90 0.12
C ARG A 230 -10.38 19.41 1.44
N GLN A 231 -10.52 18.54 2.43
CA GLN A 231 -10.98 18.85 3.78
C GLN A 231 -9.85 18.82 4.81
N GLY A 232 -8.59 18.84 4.36
CA GLY A 232 -7.41 18.82 5.24
C GLY A 232 -7.14 17.46 5.90
N ILE A 233 -7.77 16.39 5.43
CA ILE A 233 -7.57 15.05 5.97
C ILE A 233 -6.35 14.41 5.32
N THR A 234 -5.39 13.98 6.14
CA THR A 234 -4.26 13.18 5.69
C THR A 234 -4.72 11.75 5.39
N PRO A 235 -4.33 11.15 4.25
CA PRO A 235 -4.66 9.76 3.94
C PRO A 235 -4.06 8.80 4.97
N ALA A 236 -4.66 7.60 5.08
CA ALA A 236 -4.12 6.54 5.92
C ALA A 236 -2.68 6.21 5.50
N PRO A 237 -1.73 6.08 6.45
CA PRO A 237 -0.34 5.77 6.11
C PRO A 237 -0.27 4.41 5.40
N ALA A 238 0.66 4.24 4.47
CA ALA A 238 0.83 2.97 3.75
C ALA A 238 1.51 1.88 4.59
N ASP A 239 2.36 2.27 5.55
CA ASP A 239 3.19 1.35 6.35
C ASP A 239 2.41 0.19 6.98
N PRO A 240 1.21 0.38 7.57
CA PRO A 240 0.43 -0.73 8.14
C PRO A 240 -0.02 -1.78 7.11
N PHE A 241 -0.06 -1.42 5.82
CA PHE A 241 -0.62 -2.25 4.76
C PHE A 241 0.46 -2.94 3.89
N ILE A 242 1.74 -2.70 4.19
CA ILE A 242 2.87 -3.23 3.41
C ILE A 242 2.96 -4.76 3.42
N ASP A 243 2.25 -5.42 4.33
CA ASP A 243 2.12 -6.88 4.39
C ASP A 243 1.19 -7.43 3.29
N SER A 244 0.65 -6.59 2.40
CA SER A 244 -0.05 -7.04 1.19
C SER A 244 0.34 -6.18 -0.01
N LEU A 245 1.25 -6.73 -0.82
CA LEU A 245 1.86 -6.06 -1.97
C LEU A 245 1.28 -6.57 -3.29
N TRP A 246 1.37 -5.74 -4.33
CA TRP A 246 1.05 -6.11 -5.71
C TRP A 246 2.25 -6.84 -6.33
N ILE A 247 2.29 -8.16 -6.21
CA ILE A 247 3.44 -8.99 -6.59
C ILE A 247 3.08 -10.22 -7.42
N ASP A 248 1.86 -10.71 -7.28
CA ASP A 248 1.30 -11.87 -7.97
C ASP A 248 0.31 -11.49 -9.09
N ASP A 249 0.23 -10.19 -9.41
CA ASP A 249 -0.79 -9.59 -10.27
C ASP A 249 -2.23 -9.98 -9.85
N ASP A 250 -2.44 -10.18 -8.55
CA ASP A 250 -3.70 -10.63 -7.95
C ASP A 250 -4.22 -9.64 -6.89
N TRP A 251 -5.35 -9.96 -6.27
CA TRP A 251 -6.04 -9.12 -5.29
C TRP A 251 -5.20 -8.78 -4.04
N GLY A 252 -4.23 -9.63 -3.68
CA GLY A 252 -3.66 -9.71 -2.35
C GLY A 252 -4.51 -10.58 -1.42
N ARG A 253 -3.86 -11.35 -0.54
CA ARG A 253 -4.51 -12.38 0.28
C ARG A 253 -4.20 -12.21 1.78
N PRO A 254 -4.59 -11.09 2.41
CA PRO A 254 -4.32 -10.87 3.82
C PRO A 254 -5.07 -11.87 4.69
N SER A 255 -4.48 -12.23 5.83
CA SER A 255 -5.17 -13.04 6.84
C SER A 255 -6.29 -12.23 7.52
N ALA A 256 -7.27 -12.92 8.12
CA ALA A 256 -8.32 -12.25 8.89
C ALA A 256 -7.75 -11.41 10.05
N THR A 257 -6.66 -11.87 10.68
CA THR A 257 -5.93 -11.14 11.71
C THR A 257 -5.36 -9.82 11.17
N LEU A 258 -4.70 -9.87 10.01
CA LEU A 258 -4.13 -8.69 9.37
C LEU A 258 -5.22 -7.69 8.96
N VAL A 259 -6.33 -8.17 8.40
CA VAL A 259 -7.50 -7.32 8.09
C VAL A 259 -8.06 -6.67 9.36
N SER A 260 -8.11 -7.38 10.49
CA SER A 260 -8.53 -6.77 11.76
C SER A 260 -7.60 -5.65 12.18
N GLN A 261 -6.28 -5.85 12.12
CA GLN A 261 -5.28 -4.84 12.46
C GLN A 261 -5.41 -3.60 11.58
N TRP A 262 -5.67 -3.77 10.28
CA TRP A 262 -5.91 -2.67 9.35
C TRP A 262 -7.14 -1.83 9.69
N ARG A 263 -8.19 -2.44 10.25
CA ARG A 263 -9.40 -1.72 10.64
C ARG A 263 -9.17 -0.81 11.85
N ASP A 264 -8.18 -1.12 12.66
CA ASP A 264 -7.80 -0.39 13.87
C ASP A 264 -6.78 0.74 13.58
N VAL A 265 -6.44 0.97 12.31
CA VAL A 265 -5.55 2.08 11.90
C VAL A 265 -6.29 3.41 12.04
N ASP A 266 -5.91 4.19 13.05
CA ASP A 266 -6.47 5.51 13.41
C ASP A 266 -6.13 6.62 12.44
#